data_AF-A0A6J4UHG3-F1
#
_entry.id   AF-A0A6J4UHG3-F1
#
_cell.length_a   1.000
_cell.length_b   1.000
_cell.length_c   1.000
_cell.angle_alpha   90.00
_cell.angle_beta   90.00
_cell.angle_gamma   90.00
#
_symmetry.space_group_name_H-M   'P 1'
#
loop_
_entity.id
_entity.type
_entity.pdbx_description
1 polymer ?
#
loop_
_entity_poly.entity_id
_entity_poly.type
_entity_poly.pdbx_seq_one_letter_code
_entity_poly.pdbx_strand_id
1 'polypeptide(L)' 'MSGYTIASREDDPVHTVRTIARIAQMLIELRDEYVERPRPDILRQIDQRLDDLLAQRGELNHRMANARAEE' A
#
# COMPACT_ATOMS: atom_id res chain seq x y z
N MET A 1 30.27 10.20 -19.19
CA MET A 1 29.80 9.36 -18.06
C MET A 1 29.30 10.29 -16.97
N SER A 2 28.05 10.74 -17.05
CA SER A 2 27.40 11.50 -15.97
C SER A 2 26.35 10.58 -15.36
N GLY A 3 26.56 10.22 -14.09
CA GLY A 3 25.79 9.23 -13.37
C GLY A 3 24.36 9.72 -13.14
N TYR A 4 23.41 9.02 -13.74
CA TYR A 4 22.02 9.07 -13.34
C TYR A 4 21.92 8.34 -12.00
N THR A 5 21.97 9.10 -10.90
CA THR A 5 21.69 8.57 -9.56
C THR A 5 20.24 8.11 -9.55
N ILE A 6 20.04 6.80 -9.59
CA ILE A 6 18.78 6.18 -9.20
C ILE A 6 18.60 6.56 -7.73
N ALA A 7 17.79 7.60 -7.46
CA ALA A 7 17.24 7.81 -6.13
C ALA A 7 16.64 6.46 -5.71
N SER A 8 17.12 5.91 -4.59
CA SER A 8 16.63 4.65 -4.05
C SER A 8 15.10 4.70 -4.05
N ARG A 9 14.44 3.64 -4.54
CA ARG A 9 12.96 3.53 -4.52
C ARG A 9 12.35 3.79 -3.14
N GLU A 10 13.15 3.65 -2.08
CA GLU A 10 12.78 3.96 -0.69
C GLU A 10 12.40 5.44 -0.48
N ASP A 11 13.06 6.37 -1.16
CA ASP A 11 12.86 7.81 -0.96
C ASP A 11 11.79 8.42 -1.89
N ASP A 12 11.09 7.62 -2.70
CA ASP A 12 10.00 8.16 -3.52
C ASP A 12 8.86 8.65 -2.59
N PRO A 13 8.57 9.97 -2.54
CA PRO A 13 7.60 10.53 -1.61
C PRO A 13 6.19 9.99 -1.84
N VAL A 14 5.90 9.50 -3.06
CA VAL A 14 4.57 8.98 -3.41
C VAL A 14 4.49 7.45 -3.37
N HIS A 15 5.57 6.74 -3.00
CA HIS A 15 5.58 5.28 -2.96
C HIS A 15 4.49 4.72 -2.04
N THR A 16 4.41 5.18 -0.80
CA THR A 16 3.41 4.72 0.19
C THR A 16 1.99 4.93 -0.32
N VAL A 17 1.70 6.09 -0.92
CA VAL A 17 0.37 6.40 -1.46
C VAL A 17 0.02 5.47 -2.64
N ARG A 18 0.96 5.21 -3.55
CA ARG A 18 0.76 4.26 -4.67
C ARG A 18 0.54 2.84 -4.16
N THR A 19 1.29 2.42 -3.15
CA THR A 19 1.14 1.09 -2.55
C THR A 19 -0.22 0.94 -1.89
N ILE A 20 -0.68 1.94 -1.13
CA ILE A 20 -2.04 1.97 -0.56
C ILE A 20 -3.10 1.85 -1.66
N ALA A 21 -2.99 2.65 -2.72
CA ALA A 21 -3.94 2.62 -3.84
C ALA A 21 -3.99 1.24 -4.52
N ARG A 22 -2.82 0.62 -4.72
CA ARG A 22 -2.73 -0.73 -5.29
C ARG A 22 -3.41 -1.78 -4.41
N ILE A 23 -3.18 -1.76 -3.10
CA ILE A 23 -3.81 -2.73 -2.18
C ILE A 23 -5.33 -2.51 -2.12
N ALA A 24 -5.78 -1.25 -2.09
CA ALA A 24 -7.19 -0.92 -2.14
C ALA A 24 -7.88 -1.44 -3.41
N GLN A 25 -7.21 -1.31 -4.57
CA GLN A 25 -7.69 -1.87 -5.83
C GLN A 25 -7.82 -3.40 -5.76
N MET A 26 -6.83 -4.10 -5.21
CA MET A 26 -6.90 -5.56 -5.02
C MET A 26 -8.06 -5.97 -4.09
N LEU A 27 -8.36 -5.19 -3.06
CA LEU A 27 -9.50 -5.45 -2.17
C LEU A 27 -10.84 -5.32 -2.89
N ILE A 28 -10.98 -4.36 -3.82
CA ILE A 28 -12.18 -4.22 -4.65
C ILE A 28 -12.34 -5.46 -5.53
N GLU A 29 -11.27 -5.89 -6.20
CA GLU A 29 -11.27 -7.08 -7.05
C GLU A 29 -11.63 -8.36 -6.29
N LEU A 30 -11.06 -8.56 -5.09
CA LEU A 30 -11.38 -9.70 -4.22
C LEU A 30 -12.82 -9.66 -3.71
N ARG A 31 -13.35 -8.47 -3.42
CA ARG A 31 -14.77 -8.30 -3.04
C ARG A 31 -15.67 -8.72 -4.19
N ASP A 32 -15.37 -8.27 -5.40
CA ASP A 32 -16.17 -8.58 -6.59
C ASP A 32 -16.12 -10.09 -6.89
N GLU A 33 -14.94 -10.72 -6.80
CA GLU A 33 -14.80 -12.18 -6.93
C GLU A 33 -15.58 -12.95 -5.84
N TYR A 34 -15.53 -12.50 -4.58
CA TYR A 34 -16.27 -13.16 -3.50
C TYR A 34 -17.79 -13.09 -3.71
N VAL A 35 -18.30 -11.95 -4.20
CA VAL A 35 -19.72 -11.76 -4.48
C VAL A 35 -20.16 -12.65 -5.65
N GLU A 36 -19.35 -12.76 -6.71
CA GLU A 36 -19.66 -13.61 -7.86
C GLU A 36 -19.53 -15.11 -7.52
N ARG A 37 -18.46 -15.49 -6.79
CA ARG A 37 -18.13 -16.86 -6.44
C ARG A 37 -17.56 -16.96 -5.02
N PRO A 38 -18.43 -17.14 -4.01
CA PRO A 38 -18.00 -17.20 -2.62
C PRO A 38 -17.07 -18.39 -2.36
N ARG A 39 -15.84 -18.09 -1.91
CA ARG A 39 -14.87 -19.12 -1.51
C ARG A 39 -14.08 -18.71 -0.25
N PRO A 40 -13.79 -19.64 0.67
CA PRO A 40 -13.07 -19.32 1.92
C PRO A 40 -11.62 -18.81 1.74
N ASP A 41 -10.97 -19.15 0.64
CA ASP A 41 -9.63 -18.64 0.31
C ASP A 41 -9.64 -17.15 -0.04
N ILE A 42 -10.69 -16.64 -0.70
CA ILE A 42 -10.83 -15.21 -0.99
C ILE A 42 -10.92 -14.40 0.31
N LEU A 43 -11.65 -14.90 1.32
CA LEU A 43 -11.70 -14.24 2.64
C LEU A 43 -10.31 -14.13 3.29
N ARG A 44 -9.50 -15.19 3.20
CA ARG A 44 -8.10 -15.16 3.69
C ARG A 44 -7.23 -14.17 2.92
N GLN A 45 -7.46 -14.03 1.62
CA GLN A 45 -6.75 -13.04 0.81
C GLN A 45 -7.16 -11.61 1.18
N ILE A 46 -8.45 -11.37 1.42
CA ILE A 46 -8.95 -10.08 1.91
C ILE A 46 -8.30 -9.74 3.25
N ASP A 47 -8.29 -10.68 4.19
CA ASP A 47 -7.66 -10.50 5.51
C ASP A 47 -6.19 -10.10 5.39
N GLN A 48 -5.41 -10.81 4.57
CA GLN A 48 -4.00 -10.47 4.31
C GLN A 48 -3.85 -9.04 3.73
N ARG A 49 -4.73 -8.62 2.81
CA ARG A 49 -4.67 -7.26 2.23
C ARG A 49 -5.04 -6.18 3.23
N LEU A 50 -5.90 -6.49 4.20
CA LEU A 50 -6.20 -5.58 5.32
C LEU A 50 -4.99 -5.41 6.23
N ASP A 51 -4.26 -6.50 6.54
CA ASP A 51 -2.99 -6.43 7.26
C ASP A 51 -1.95 -5.60 6.50
N ASP A 52 -1.84 -5.79 5.18
CA ASP A 52 -0.95 -5.00 4.33
C ASP A 52 -1.30 -3.49 4.42
N LEU A 53 -2.58 -3.13 4.43
CA LEU A 53 -3.02 -1.73 4.62
C LEU A 53 -2.71 -1.19 6.02
N LEU A 54 -2.85 -2.01 7.06
CA LEU A 54 -2.50 -1.62 8.42
C LEU A 54 -1.01 -1.30 8.54
N ALA A 55 -0.15 -2.08 7.89
CA ALA A 55 1.28 -1.79 7.81
C ALA A 55 1.55 -0.47 7.07
N GLN A 56 0.90 -0.22 5.93
CA GLN A 56 1.04 1.04 5.19
C GLN A 56 0.53 2.25 5.98
N ARG A 57 -0.48 2.08 6.85
CA ARG A 57 -0.93 3.14 7.76
C ARG A 57 0.15 3.53 8.76
N GLY A 58 0.95 2.57 9.23
CA GLY A 58 2.11 2.85 10.08
C GLY A 58 3.14 3.72 9.37
N GLU A 59 3.50 3.36 8.14
CA GLU A 59 4.42 4.14 7.31
C GLU A 59 3.89 5.54 7.00
N LEU A 60 2.60 5.66 6.68
CA LEU A 60 1.96 6.96 6.43
C LEU A 60 2.05 7.88 7.66
N ASN A 61 1.77 7.35 8.85
CA ASN A 61 1.90 8.09 10.10
C ASN A 61 3.35 8.54 10.36
N HIS A 62 4.33 7.69 10.06
CA HIS A 62 5.75 8.04 10.20
C HIS A 62 6.13 9.20 9.26
N ARG A 63 5.71 9.13 7.99
CA ARG A 63 5.94 10.22 7.02
C ARG A 63 5.27 11.52 7.44
N MET A 64 4.02 11.46 7.91
CA MET A 64 3.31 12.64 8.41
C MET A 64 3.99 13.27 9.63
N ALA A 65 4.56 12.46 10.53
CA ALA A 65 5.31 12.95 11.68
C ALA A 65 6.61 13.65 11.24
N ASN A 66 7.33 13.10 10.26
CA ASN A 66 8.55 13.69 9.74
C ASN A 66 8.28 14.99 8.96
N ALA A 67 7.23 15.03 8.14
CA ALA A 67 6.84 16.24 7.40
C ALA A 67 6.54 17.42 8.34
N ARG A 68 5.89 17.17 9.49
CA ARG A 68 5.62 18.20 10.51
C ARG A 68 6.86 18.67 11.26
N ALA A 69 7.95 17.90 11.28
CA ALA A 69 9.19 18.28 11.95
C ALA A 69 10.07 19.18 11.07
N GLU A 70 9.81 19.22 9.77
CA GLU A 70 10.51 20.04 8.78
C GLU A 70 9.84 21.42 8.56
N GLU A 71 8.63 21.63 9.11
CA GLU A 71 7.88 22.91 9.14
C GLU A 71 8.27 23.77 10.36
#